data_AF-A0A7W1H8B7-F1
#
_entry.id   AF-A0A7W1H8B7-F1
#
_cell.length_a   1.000
_cell.length_b   1.000
_cell.length_c   1.000
_cell.angle_alpha   90.00
_cell.angle_beta   90.00
_cell.angle_gamma   90.00
#
_symmetry.space_group_name_H-M   'P 1'
#
loop_
_entity.id
_entity.type
_entity.pdbx_description
1 polymer ?
#
loop_
_entity_poly.entity_id
_entity_poly.type
_entity_poly.pdbx_seq_one_letter_code
_entity_poly.pdbx_strand_id
1 'polypeptide(L)'
;MNIKRFFNRALLAVAGVAVSASASDAQWSRTYEQFYLPGSFNWQFLNKYPAGAKLFNAFDFGHAILYESLWTKPNAPVSELEVRWYNRLTKEILVSPPHVPLEESAIEIAYAKLAPEAKQMFDWAHLLHRQIYDVWADERIPVAQKDQLVAELIAYYKTRPDLAFSSIPKTMELMEGQAYSTAFRKNYPKFNGLIWAYHWLQVGLYEPLLAGKNSDERQTGVLATVARFRQMIEDAPTWMPRVMPMTPAVAPIFTARYPEAAIIFDNLHSMHDVVSDILANPSVPRNRKRAEILLAARRYRDDTSFVQTREEWLEMTHMMGVQNMGGPGTGFLAAFPTPTVERGAVMAGMDHGNMPGMRGMAGMPGMRADSGRTGAMAGMDHSRMAHDPAAAVRPMAGMDHSRMGRDSAGMMPMDGAPMPMPAAHMQRMMDMHMLMLADTGIRRHILADSGMRRMMQGMMADMPPEHRAHMQMMLAAPLPAAKPAVTRRAAPRRATPARAPTKRTSPATAATAKTPARKPAPKPAPKPAPKPAPKPAPKPAPKPAPEVDHTKMGHPPPPPARKP
;
A
#
# COMPACT_ATOMS: atom_id res chain seq x y z
N MET A 1 15.89 -52.56 79.90
CA MET A 1 14.66 -51.74 79.97
C MET A 1 14.86 -50.53 79.07
N ASN A 2 14.28 -50.57 77.86
CA ASN A 2 13.07 -49.82 77.43
C ASN A 2 13.35 -48.33 77.19
N ILE A 3 13.47 -47.86 75.93
CA ILE A 3 12.46 -47.66 74.86
C ILE A 3 11.43 -46.57 75.20
N LYS A 4 11.33 -45.60 74.26
CA LYS A 4 10.21 -44.69 73.89
C LYS A 4 10.41 -43.22 74.31
N ARG A 5 10.12 -42.19 73.51
CA ARG A 5 9.67 -42.00 72.11
C ARG A 5 9.53 -40.46 71.90
N PHE A 6 9.36 -40.07 70.63
CA PHE A 6 8.52 -38.96 70.12
C PHE A 6 9.16 -37.58 69.82
N PHE A 7 9.29 -37.30 68.50
CA PHE A 7 8.95 -36.07 67.73
C PHE A 7 9.42 -34.70 68.25
N ASN A 8 10.04 -33.80 67.48
CA ASN A 8 9.53 -33.24 66.22
C ASN A 8 10.55 -32.23 65.62
N ARG A 9 10.45 -32.01 64.29
CA ARG A 9 10.83 -30.81 63.50
C ARG A 9 12.27 -30.64 63.00
N ALA A 10 12.45 -31.15 61.77
CA ALA A 10 13.32 -30.58 60.75
C ALA A 10 12.74 -29.24 60.21
N LEU A 11 13.60 -28.24 60.04
CA LEU A 11 13.75 -27.41 58.83
C LEU A 11 14.82 -26.34 59.13
N LEU A 12 16.01 -26.43 58.53
CA LEU A 12 16.94 -25.31 58.46
C LEU A 12 17.36 -25.11 57.01
N ALA A 13 17.16 -23.87 56.58
CA ALA A 13 17.13 -23.41 55.22
C ALA A 13 18.53 -23.34 54.59
N VAL A 14 18.65 -23.88 53.37
CA VAL A 14 19.70 -23.49 52.43
C VAL A 14 19.07 -22.48 51.48
N ALA A 15 19.28 -21.19 51.76
CA ALA A 15 18.96 -20.11 50.84
C ALA A 15 19.98 -20.11 49.70
N GLY A 16 19.69 -20.86 48.64
CA GLY A 16 20.40 -20.75 47.37
C GLY A 16 20.03 -19.44 46.69
N VAL A 17 21.00 -18.52 46.61
CA VAL A 17 20.92 -17.34 45.73
C VAL A 17 20.95 -17.84 44.29
N ALA A 18 19.77 -18.11 43.72
CA ALA A 18 19.61 -18.29 42.30
C ALA A 18 19.77 -16.92 41.64
N VAL A 19 20.99 -16.60 41.23
CA VAL A 19 21.21 -15.55 40.22
C VAL A 19 20.48 -16.02 38.98
N SER A 20 19.29 -15.46 38.74
CA SER A 20 18.60 -15.58 37.46
C SER A 20 19.48 -14.89 36.43
N ALA A 21 20.38 -15.64 35.81
CA ALA A 21 21.00 -15.23 34.57
C ALA A 21 19.84 -15.07 33.58
N SER A 22 19.39 -13.83 33.39
CA SER A 22 18.62 -13.47 32.22
C SER A 22 19.53 -13.81 31.05
N ALA A 23 19.31 -14.99 30.45
CA ALA A 23 19.82 -15.27 29.13
C ALA A 23 19.32 -14.11 28.28
N SER A 24 20.22 -13.18 28.00
CA SER A 24 20.02 -12.24 26.92
C SER A 24 20.00 -13.13 25.70
N ASP A 25 18.80 -13.60 25.31
CA ASP A 25 18.61 -14.28 24.05
C ASP A 25 19.21 -13.32 23.01
N ALA A 26 20.39 -13.69 22.53
CA ALA A 26 21.00 -13.03 21.41
C ALA A 26 19.99 -13.18 20.28
N GLN A 27 19.23 -12.13 20.02
CA GLN A 27 18.27 -12.08 18.92
C GLN A 27 19.13 -12.16 17.65
N TRP A 28 19.28 -13.38 17.14
CA TRP A 28 19.90 -13.61 15.84
C TRP A 28 19.22 -12.66 14.85
N SER A 29 19.99 -11.78 14.23
CA SER A 29 19.50 -10.95 13.14
C SER A 29 19.12 -11.90 12.01
N ARG A 30 17.82 -12.19 11.89
CA ARG A 30 17.30 -12.86 10.69
C ARG A 30 17.49 -11.88 9.55
N THR A 31 18.41 -12.18 8.64
CA THR A 31 18.50 -11.48 7.37
C THR A 31 17.35 -11.95 6.51
N TYR A 32 16.44 -11.05 6.17
CA TYR A 32 15.32 -11.32 5.28
C TYR A 32 15.78 -11.02 3.85
N GLU A 33 16.60 -11.89 3.28
CA GLU A 33 16.85 -11.82 1.85
C GLU A 33 15.55 -12.14 1.10
N GLN A 34 15.18 -11.24 0.19
CA GLN A 34 14.01 -11.33 -0.67
C GLN A 34 14.52 -11.13 -2.08
N PHE A 35 14.15 -12.03 -2.98
CA PHE A 35 14.40 -11.88 -4.40
C PHE A 35 13.07 -11.96 -5.12
N TYR A 36 12.89 -11.14 -6.14
CA TYR A 36 11.71 -11.23 -7.00
C TYR A 36 11.75 -12.52 -7.81
N LEU A 37 10.60 -13.05 -8.21
CA LEU A 37 10.57 -14.16 -9.16
C LEU A 37 11.17 -13.69 -10.49
N PRO A 38 12.32 -14.22 -10.96
CA PRO A 38 12.95 -13.70 -12.16
C PRO A 38 12.14 -14.04 -13.41
N GLY A 39 11.91 -13.05 -14.27
CA GLY A 39 11.21 -13.23 -15.53
C GLY A 39 11.50 -12.09 -16.50
N SER A 40 11.30 -12.35 -17.80
CA SER A 40 11.45 -11.33 -18.85
C SER A 40 10.46 -10.16 -18.70
N PHE A 41 9.39 -10.37 -17.92
CA PHE A 41 8.36 -9.39 -17.58
C PHE A 41 8.81 -8.37 -16.53
N ASN A 42 9.86 -8.65 -15.75
CA ASN A 42 10.27 -7.71 -14.71
C ASN A 42 10.58 -6.33 -15.30
N TRP A 43 10.18 -5.29 -14.57
CA TRP A 43 10.33 -3.87 -14.90
C TRP A 43 9.48 -3.36 -16.06
N GLN A 44 8.61 -4.19 -16.66
CA GLN A 44 7.78 -3.74 -17.77
C GLN A 44 6.79 -2.65 -17.38
N PHE A 45 6.27 -2.65 -16.14
CA PHE A 45 5.38 -1.57 -15.69
C PHE A 45 6.13 -0.25 -15.56
N LEU A 46 7.35 -0.25 -15.03
CA LEU A 46 8.19 0.94 -14.96
C LEU A 46 8.55 1.48 -16.35
N ASN A 47 8.83 0.59 -17.30
CA ASN A 47 9.22 0.97 -18.65
C ASN A 47 8.05 1.52 -19.47
N LYS A 48 6.86 0.90 -19.36
CA LYS A 48 5.68 1.25 -20.16
C LYS A 48 4.84 2.37 -19.51
N TYR A 49 4.75 2.38 -18.19
CA TYR A 49 3.89 3.29 -17.43
C TYR A 49 4.66 4.05 -16.33
N PRO A 50 5.75 4.78 -16.67
CA PRO A 50 6.65 5.38 -15.68
C PRO A 50 5.96 6.38 -14.75
N ALA A 51 4.91 7.07 -15.21
CA ALA A 51 4.17 8.02 -14.40
C ALA A 51 3.45 7.36 -13.21
N GLY A 52 2.86 6.17 -13.42
CA GLY A 52 2.26 5.37 -12.36
C GLY A 52 3.30 4.65 -11.52
N ALA A 53 4.24 3.96 -12.18
CA ALA A 53 5.24 3.13 -11.50
C ALA A 53 6.14 3.90 -10.52
N LYS A 54 6.55 5.12 -10.87
CA LYS A 54 7.41 5.92 -9.97
C LYS A 54 6.65 6.42 -8.74
N LEU A 55 5.32 6.51 -8.78
CA LEU A 55 4.53 6.89 -7.59
C LEU A 55 4.64 5.85 -6.49
N PHE A 56 4.77 4.56 -6.81
CA PHE A 56 5.01 3.52 -5.80
C PHE A 56 6.27 3.81 -4.98
N ASN A 57 7.35 4.25 -5.62
CA ASN A 57 8.58 4.63 -4.89
C ASN A 57 8.36 5.83 -3.94
N ALA A 58 7.46 6.76 -4.29
CA ALA A 58 7.10 7.87 -3.41
C ALA A 58 6.14 7.44 -2.28
N PHE A 59 5.31 6.42 -2.52
CA PHE A 59 4.42 5.86 -1.50
C PHE A 59 5.21 5.09 -0.45
N ASP A 60 6.15 4.26 -0.88
CA ASP A 60 7.13 3.57 -0.02
C ASP A 60 7.87 4.59 0.87
N PHE A 61 8.38 5.68 0.28
CA PHE A 61 8.96 6.79 1.05
C PHE A 61 7.99 7.40 2.08
N GLY A 62 6.72 7.57 1.69
CA GLY A 62 5.67 8.12 2.55
C GLY A 62 5.38 7.24 3.77
N HIS A 63 5.26 5.92 3.58
CA HIS A 63 5.09 4.94 4.66
C HIS A 63 6.31 4.93 5.58
N ALA A 64 7.53 4.88 5.03
CA ALA A 64 8.76 4.92 5.81
C ALA A 64 8.85 6.18 6.70
N ILE A 65 8.54 7.36 6.15
CA ILE A 65 8.53 8.61 6.93
C ILE A 65 7.45 8.61 8.02
N LEU A 66 6.28 8.04 7.73
CA LEU A 66 5.20 7.93 8.72
C LEU A 66 5.66 7.11 9.92
N TYR A 67 6.16 5.89 9.68
CA TYR A 67 6.59 4.99 10.76
C TYR A 67 7.78 5.54 11.52
N GLU A 68 8.77 6.08 10.83
CA GLU A 68 9.93 6.70 11.48
C GLU A 68 9.51 7.87 12.35
N SER A 69 8.60 8.72 11.88
CA SER A 69 8.14 9.89 12.62
C SER A 69 7.33 9.50 13.86
N LEU A 70 6.35 8.60 13.71
CA LEU A 70 5.54 8.14 14.84
C LEU A 70 6.38 7.42 15.90
N TRP A 71 7.43 6.69 15.49
CA TRP A 71 8.29 5.98 16.42
C TRP A 71 9.35 6.87 17.09
N THR A 72 10.07 7.71 16.33
CA THR A 72 11.18 8.51 16.86
C THR A 72 10.75 9.81 17.51
N LYS A 73 9.57 10.33 17.13
CA LYS A 73 9.04 11.60 17.61
C LYS A 73 7.59 11.45 18.09
N PRO A 74 7.31 10.58 19.08
CA PRO A 74 5.94 10.29 19.51
C PRO A 74 5.20 11.51 20.08
N ASN A 75 5.94 12.53 20.52
CA ASN A 75 5.41 13.78 21.08
C ASN A 75 5.58 14.97 20.13
N ALA A 76 5.94 14.74 18.86
CA ALA A 76 5.99 15.83 17.89
C ALA A 76 4.61 16.48 17.75
N PRO A 77 4.55 17.79 17.47
CA PRO A 77 3.28 18.44 17.18
C PRO A 77 2.63 17.80 15.96
N VAL A 78 1.29 17.79 15.91
CA VAL A 78 0.50 17.26 14.78
C VAL A 78 1.00 17.79 13.44
N SER A 79 1.46 19.05 13.40
CA SER A 79 2.03 19.71 12.22
C SER A 79 3.28 19.04 11.64
N GLU A 80 3.98 18.18 12.36
CA GLU A 80 5.11 17.39 11.83
C GLU A 80 4.64 16.50 10.67
N LEU A 81 3.57 15.74 10.87
CA LEU A 81 2.96 14.91 9.83
C LEU A 81 2.00 15.74 8.98
N GLU A 82 1.01 16.38 9.60
CA GLU A 82 -0.10 17.06 8.93
C GLU A 82 0.33 18.27 8.10
N VAL A 83 1.46 18.91 8.39
CA VAL A 83 1.90 20.09 7.64
C VAL A 83 3.25 19.86 6.97
N ARG A 84 4.31 19.59 7.75
CA ARG A 84 5.67 19.54 7.19
C ARG A 84 5.82 18.38 6.22
N TRP A 85 5.60 17.15 6.68
CA TRP A 85 5.77 15.97 5.84
C TRP A 85 4.68 15.87 4.78
N TYR A 86 3.43 16.17 5.12
CA TYR A 86 2.35 16.22 4.15
C TYR A 86 2.68 17.15 2.97
N ASN A 87 3.12 18.39 3.23
CA ASN A 87 3.47 19.33 2.17
C ASN A 87 4.67 18.85 1.36
N ARG A 88 5.71 18.31 2.01
CA ARG A 88 6.88 17.79 1.30
C ARG A 88 6.52 16.61 0.40
N LEU A 89 5.70 15.69 0.88
CA LEU A 89 5.23 14.55 0.10
C LEU A 89 4.42 15.02 -1.10
N THR A 90 3.39 15.83 -0.88
CA THR A 90 2.44 16.23 -1.94
C THR A 90 2.97 17.27 -2.91
N LYS A 91 3.83 18.19 -2.46
CA LYS A 91 4.32 19.32 -3.27
C LYS A 91 5.72 19.13 -3.84
N GLU A 92 6.50 18.18 -3.34
CA GLU A 92 7.87 17.94 -3.81
C GLU A 92 8.03 16.49 -4.31
N ILE A 93 7.81 15.52 -3.43
CA ILE A 93 8.17 14.11 -3.71
C ILE A 93 7.20 13.48 -4.71
N LEU A 94 5.89 13.63 -4.51
CA LEU A 94 4.89 13.13 -5.44
C LEU A 94 4.91 13.89 -6.76
N VAL A 95 5.36 15.16 -6.79
CA VAL A 95 5.51 15.93 -8.03
C VAL A 95 6.67 15.41 -8.88
N SER A 96 7.77 15.02 -8.24
CA SER A 96 8.94 14.42 -8.89
C SER A 96 9.36 13.13 -8.18
N PRO A 97 8.64 12.01 -8.38
CA PRO A 97 8.89 10.79 -7.63
C PRO A 97 10.27 10.17 -7.93
N PRO A 98 10.85 9.41 -6.99
CA PRO A 98 12.09 8.69 -7.21
C PRO A 98 12.00 7.76 -8.43
N HIS A 99 13.07 7.73 -9.23
CA HIS A 99 13.13 6.93 -10.44
C HIS A 99 13.33 5.44 -10.17
N VAL A 100 14.00 5.13 -9.06
CA VAL A 100 14.32 3.78 -8.63
C VAL A 100 13.64 3.50 -7.29
N PRO A 101 13.31 2.22 -6.99
CA PRO A 101 12.89 1.82 -5.67
C PRO A 101 13.91 2.28 -4.62
N LEU A 102 13.41 2.74 -3.49
CA LEU A 102 14.24 3.17 -2.37
C LEU A 102 14.42 2.00 -1.41
N GLU A 103 15.59 1.92 -0.78
CA GLU A 103 15.74 1.06 0.38
C GLU A 103 15.10 1.77 1.58
N GLU A 104 13.86 1.38 1.90
CA GLU A 104 13.05 2.03 2.94
C GLU A 104 13.78 2.03 4.30
N SER A 105 14.55 0.98 4.61
CA SER A 105 15.33 0.88 5.85
C SER A 105 16.40 1.98 6.03
N ALA A 106 16.85 2.66 4.96
CA ALA A 106 17.69 3.86 5.07
C ALA A 106 16.91 5.12 5.46
N ILE A 107 15.57 5.08 5.37
CA ILE A 107 14.68 6.17 5.74
C ILE A 107 14.06 5.91 7.11
N GLU A 108 13.48 4.72 7.31
CA GLU A 108 12.83 4.28 8.54
C GLU A 108 13.75 3.45 9.45
N ILE A 109 14.95 3.98 9.69
CA ILE A 109 16.03 3.28 10.39
C ILE A 109 15.59 2.78 11.77
N ALA A 110 14.87 3.60 12.54
CA ALA A 110 14.49 3.25 13.90
C ALA A 110 13.29 2.31 13.94
N TYR A 111 12.34 2.46 13.01
CA TYR A 111 11.22 1.53 12.88
C TYR A 111 11.66 0.15 12.36
N ALA A 112 12.54 0.10 11.36
CA ALA A 112 13.11 -1.15 10.87
C ALA A 112 13.87 -1.93 11.95
N LYS A 113 14.45 -1.23 12.94
CA LYS A 113 15.02 -1.86 14.16
C LYS A 113 13.97 -2.33 15.16
N LEU A 114 12.84 -1.62 15.25
CA LEU A 114 11.75 -1.97 16.16
C LEU A 114 11.06 -3.25 15.72
N ALA A 115 10.63 -3.32 14.46
CA ALA A 115 9.79 -4.38 13.93
C ALA A 115 10.23 -4.80 12.51
N PRO A 116 11.45 -5.35 12.36
CA PRO A 116 11.94 -5.82 11.05
C PRO A 116 11.00 -6.85 10.44
N GLU A 117 10.31 -7.68 11.24
CA GLU A 117 9.38 -8.68 10.73
C GLU A 117 8.20 -8.06 9.97
N ALA A 118 7.54 -7.06 10.56
CA ALA A 118 6.40 -6.38 9.95
C ALA A 118 6.82 -5.60 8.71
N LYS A 119 7.99 -4.94 8.76
CA LYS A 119 8.58 -4.30 7.60
C LYS A 119 8.73 -5.28 6.43
N GLN A 120 9.36 -6.43 6.67
CA GLN A 120 9.65 -7.39 5.60
C GLN A 120 8.38 -8.03 5.02
N MET A 121 7.28 -8.09 5.79
CA MET A 121 5.96 -8.44 5.26
C MET A 121 5.49 -7.41 4.23
N PHE A 122 5.62 -6.11 4.53
CA PHE A 122 5.26 -5.03 3.61
C PHE A 122 6.09 -5.08 2.33
N ASP A 123 7.42 -5.17 2.45
CA ASP A 123 8.33 -5.27 1.29
C ASP A 123 7.97 -6.47 0.39
N TRP A 124 7.63 -7.62 1.00
CA TRP A 124 7.29 -8.84 0.26
C TRP A 124 5.97 -8.71 -0.51
N ALA A 125 4.96 -8.09 0.08
CA ALA A 125 3.67 -7.87 -0.60
C ALA A 125 3.73 -6.73 -1.62
N HIS A 126 4.51 -5.67 -1.37
CA HIS A 126 4.80 -4.63 -2.36
C HIS A 126 5.53 -5.19 -3.57
N LEU A 127 6.42 -6.17 -3.38
CA LEU A 127 7.04 -6.88 -4.48
C LEU A 127 6.00 -7.65 -5.30
N LEU A 128 5.07 -8.39 -4.66
CA LEU A 128 3.98 -9.07 -5.37
C LEU A 128 3.16 -8.08 -6.21
N HIS A 129 2.77 -6.93 -5.65
CA HIS A 129 2.12 -5.85 -6.40
C HIS A 129 2.89 -5.51 -7.68
N ARG A 130 4.17 -5.17 -7.53
CA ARG A 130 5.04 -4.76 -8.65
C ARG A 130 5.17 -5.85 -9.71
N GLN A 131 5.29 -7.12 -9.32
CA GLN A 131 5.43 -8.22 -10.29
C GLN A 131 4.13 -8.50 -11.06
N ILE A 132 2.96 -8.39 -10.42
CA ILE A 132 1.67 -8.53 -11.12
C ILE A 132 1.51 -7.38 -12.13
N TYR A 133 1.87 -6.15 -11.75
CA TYR A 133 1.92 -5.02 -12.66
C TYR A 133 2.83 -5.26 -13.87
N ASP A 134 4.03 -5.80 -13.62
CA ASP A 134 5.00 -6.12 -14.65
C ASP A 134 4.47 -7.16 -15.66
N VAL A 135 3.81 -8.23 -15.20
CA VAL A 135 3.15 -9.22 -16.07
C VAL A 135 2.08 -8.57 -16.94
N TRP A 136 1.22 -7.73 -16.35
CA TRP A 136 0.13 -7.11 -17.08
C TRP A 136 0.58 -6.00 -18.03
N ALA A 137 1.68 -5.32 -17.71
CA ALA A 137 2.31 -4.33 -18.57
C ALA A 137 3.07 -4.93 -19.75
N ASP A 138 3.50 -6.20 -19.67
CA ASP A 138 4.20 -6.85 -20.76
C ASP A 138 3.25 -7.27 -21.88
N GLU A 139 3.36 -6.61 -23.03
CA GLU A 139 2.52 -6.87 -24.21
C GLU A 139 2.96 -8.12 -24.99
N ARG A 140 4.18 -8.61 -24.74
CA ARG A 140 4.71 -9.81 -25.39
C ARG A 140 4.07 -11.09 -24.84
N ILE A 141 3.45 -11.00 -23.67
CA ILE A 141 2.82 -12.13 -22.98
C ILE A 141 1.35 -12.19 -23.41
N PRO A 142 0.91 -13.27 -24.06
CA PRO A 142 -0.50 -13.49 -24.35
C PRO A 142 -1.35 -13.50 -23.08
N VAL A 143 -2.58 -13.00 -23.15
CA VAL A 143 -3.49 -12.90 -21.98
C VAL A 143 -3.64 -14.24 -21.24
N ALA A 144 -3.75 -15.36 -21.96
CA ALA A 144 -3.87 -16.69 -21.35
C ALA A 144 -2.63 -17.08 -20.53
N GLN A 145 -1.43 -16.63 -20.91
CA GLN A 145 -0.20 -16.87 -20.16
C GLN A 145 -0.05 -15.91 -18.98
N LYS A 146 -0.65 -14.71 -19.03
CA LYS A 146 -0.65 -13.77 -17.90
C LYS A 146 -1.30 -14.37 -16.66
N ASP A 147 -2.41 -15.09 -16.83
CA ASP A 147 -3.09 -15.75 -15.71
C ASP A 147 -2.21 -16.81 -15.03
N GLN A 148 -1.50 -17.61 -15.83
CA GLN A 148 -0.57 -18.62 -15.32
C GLN A 148 0.60 -17.98 -14.56
N LEU A 149 1.17 -16.89 -15.10
CA LEU A 149 2.25 -16.16 -14.45
C LEU A 149 1.79 -15.47 -13.15
N VAL A 150 0.59 -14.90 -13.11
CA VAL A 150 0.04 -14.34 -11.86
C VAL A 150 -0.16 -15.43 -10.82
N ALA A 151 -0.67 -16.61 -11.21
CA ALA A 151 -0.77 -17.75 -10.29
C ALA A 151 0.61 -18.21 -9.78
N GLU A 152 1.63 -18.24 -10.65
CA GLU A 152 3.00 -18.56 -10.27
C GLU A 152 3.59 -17.51 -9.30
N LEU A 153 3.34 -16.22 -9.52
CA LEU A 153 3.74 -15.14 -8.63
C LEU A 153 3.11 -15.27 -7.24
N ILE A 154 1.82 -15.60 -7.17
CA ILE A 154 1.12 -15.83 -5.90
C ILE A 154 1.69 -17.08 -5.21
N ALA A 155 1.92 -18.17 -5.95
CA ALA A 155 2.54 -19.38 -5.39
C ALA A 155 3.94 -19.09 -4.85
N TYR A 156 4.76 -18.35 -5.60
CA TYR A 156 6.10 -17.93 -5.17
C TYR A 156 6.05 -17.05 -3.93
N TYR A 157 5.15 -16.06 -3.89
CA TYR A 157 4.91 -15.21 -2.72
C TYR A 157 4.58 -16.05 -1.47
N LYS A 158 3.76 -17.10 -1.61
CA LYS A 158 3.35 -17.99 -0.52
C LYS A 158 4.46 -18.95 -0.05
N THR A 159 5.58 -19.06 -0.76
CA THR A 159 6.74 -19.85 -0.29
C THR A 159 7.39 -19.27 0.97
N ARG A 160 7.05 -18.03 1.33
CA ARG A 160 7.50 -17.33 2.54
C ARG A 160 6.36 -17.13 3.53
N PRO A 161 5.80 -18.19 4.15
CA PRO A 161 4.72 -18.04 5.14
C PRO A 161 5.16 -17.26 6.39
N ASP A 162 6.47 -17.08 6.59
CA ASP A 162 7.01 -16.18 7.61
C ASP A 162 6.75 -14.69 7.30
N LEU A 163 6.45 -14.33 6.05
CA LEU A 163 6.22 -12.97 5.58
C LEU A 163 4.87 -12.76 4.87
N ALA A 164 4.36 -13.78 4.20
CA ALA A 164 3.17 -13.68 3.38
C ALA A 164 1.93 -13.39 4.22
N PHE A 165 1.24 -12.29 3.91
CA PHE A 165 -0.13 -12.06 4.34
C PHE A 165 -1.04 -13.22 3.93
N SER A 166 -2.03 -13.50 4.77
CA SER A 166 -3.04 -14.53 4.54
C SER A 166 -3.79 -14.29 3.22
N SER A 167 -4.11 -15.40 2.55
CA SER A 167 -5.00 -15.43 1.40
C SER A 167 -6.48 -15.46 1.80
N ILE A 168 -6.78 -15.43 3.10
CA ILE A 168 -8.14 -15.39 3.66
C ILE A 168 -8.48 -13.94 4.05
N PRO A 169 -9.67 -13.42 3.67
CA PRO A 169 -10.04 -12.05 4.01
C PRO A 169 -10.10 -11.83 5.51
N LYS A 170 -9.49 -10.74 6.00
CA LYS A 170 -9.61 -10.32 7.39
C LYS A 170 -10.81 -9.41 7.61
N THR A 171 -11.43 -9.53 8.78
CA THR A 171 -12.56 -8.70 9.18
C THR A 171 -12.10 -7.28 9.55
N MET A 172 -13.02 -6.31 9.43
CA MET A 172 -12.78 -4.95 9.93
C MET A 172 -12.55 -4.91 11.45
N GLU A 173 -12.97 -5.93 12.19
CA GLU A 173 -12.70 -6.05 13.63
C GLU A 173 -11.19 -6.14 13.94
N LEU A 174 -10.39 -6.78 13.08
CA LEU A 174 -8.94 -6.82 13.25
C LEU A 174 -8.30 -5.44 13.06
N MET A 175 -8.85 -4.65 12.15
CA MET A 175 -8.34 -3.32 11.81
C MET A 175 -8.83 -2.26 12.80
N GLU A 176 -10.12 -2.25 13.12
CA GLU A 176 -10.81 -1.12 13.74
C GLU A 176 -11.43 -1.43 15.11
N GLY A 177 -11.50 -2.70 15.50
CA GLY A 177 -12.07 -3.14 16.78
C GLY A 177 -11.07 -3.31 17.92
N GLN A 178 -9.78 -3.08 17.67
CA GLN A 178 -8.74 -3.26 18.68
C GLN A 178 -8.68 -2.04 19.62
N ALA A 179 -8.19 -2.22 20.85
CA ALA A 179 -8.10 -1.14 21.85
C ALA A 179 -7.25 0.06 21.39
N TYR A 180 -6.35 -0.14 20.43
CA TYR A 180 -5.52 0.92 19.86
C TYR A 180 -6.10 1.56 18.59
N SER A 181 -7.11 0.94 17.98
CA SER A 181 -7.60 1.26 16.64
C SER A 181 -8.05 2.71 16.52
N THR A 182 -7.98 3.22 15.29
CA THR A 182 -8.39 4.58 14.87
C THR A 182 -7.54 5.73 15.40
N ALA A 183 -6.54 5.48 16.25
CA ALA A 183 -5.69 6.52 16.82
C ALA A 183 -4.99 7.34 15.74
N PHE A 184 -4.47 6.70 14.69
CA PHE A 184 -3.79 7.38 13.60
C PHE A 184 -4.74 8.27 12.81
N ARG A 185 -5.87 7.73 12.33
CA ARG A 185 -6.83 8.50 11.52
C ARG A 185 -7.48 9.66 12.30
N LYS A 186 -7.67 9.51 13.61
CA LYS A 186 -8.19 10.56 14.49
C LYS A 186 -7.17 11.68 14.71
N ASN A 187 -5.91 11.32 14.94
CA ASN A 187 -4.85 12.30 15.26
C ASN A 187 -4.24 12.95 14.01
N TYR A 188 -4.26 12.27 12.86
CA TYR A 188 -3.62 12.67 11.61
C TYR A 188 -4.53 12.40 10.39
N PRO A 189 -5.72 13.03 10.32
CA PRO A 189 -6.74 12.71 9.32
C PRO A 189 -6.32 13.00 7.86
N LYS A 190 -5.46 13.99 7.61
CA LYS A 190 -5.01 14.29 6.24
C LYS A 190 -3.87 13.37 5.84
N PHE A 191 -2.99 13.02 6.77
CA PHE A 191 -1.93 12.05 6.48
C PHE A 191 -2.51 10.65 6.28
N ASN A 192 -3.47 10.23 7.10
CA ASN A 192 -4.20 8.98 6.88
C ASN A 192 -4.96 9.00 5.54
N GLY A 193 -5.66 10.08 5.20
CA GLY A 193 -6.29 10.22 3.88
C GLY A 193 -5.31 10.14 2.71
N LEU A 194 -4.07 10.61 2.89
CA LEU A 194 -3.00 10.45 1.90
C LEU A 194 -2.57 9.00 1.74
N ILE A 195 -2.38 8.27 2.85
CA ILE A 195 -2.04 6.85 2.83
C ILE A 195 -3.16 6.04 2.16
N TRP A 196 -4.42 6.29 2.48
CA TRP A 196 -5.54 5.63 1.78
C TRP A 196 -5.61 6.02 0.30
N ALA A 197 -5.29 7.25 -0.09
CA ALA A 197 -5.17 7.61 -1.51
C ALA A 197 -4.03 6.83 -2.21
N TYR A 198 -2.94 6.50 -1.50
CA TYR A 198 -1.89 5.62 -2.03
C TYR A 198 -2.43 4.21 -2.28
N HIS A 199 -3.08 3.62 -1.27
CA HIS A 199 -3.69 2.29 -1.36
C HIS A 199 -4.68 2.23 -2.51
N TRP A 200 -5.55 3.25 -2.64
CA TRP A 200 -6.48 3.38 -3.76
C TRP A 200 -5.77 3.34 -5.11
N LEU A 201 -4.67 4.08 -5.30
CA LEU A 201 -3.93 4.06 -6.57
C LEU A 201 -3.23 2.71 -6.79
N GLN A 202 -2.67 2.12 -5.73
CA GLN A 202 -1.95 0.84 -5.79
C GLN A 202 -2.84 -0.33 -6.22
N VAL A 203 -4.15 -0.29 -6.01
CA VAL A 203 -5.08 -1.28 -6.57
C VAL A 203 -5.81 -0.78 -7.81
N GLY A 204 -6.10 0.52 -7.88
CA GLY A 204 -6.85 1.11 -9.00
C GLY A 204 -6.13 1.06 -10.33
N LEU A 205 -4.80 0.99 -10.35
CA LEU A 205 -4.01 0.85 -11.59
C LEU A 205 -4.12 -0.53 -12.24
N TYR A 206 -4.58 -1.58 -11.53
CA TYR A 206 -4.86 -2.87 -12.17
C TYR A 206 -6.03 -2.77 -13.14
N GLU A 207 -7.05 -2.02 -12.76
CA GLU A 207 -8.30 -1.94 -13.49
C GLU A 207 -8.12 -1.51 -14.96
N PRO A 208 -7.43 -0.40 -15.29
CA PRO A 208 -7.20 -0.03 -16.70
C PRO A 208 -6.30 -1.01 -17.44
N LEU A 209 -5.36 -1.71 -16.77
CA LEU A 209 -4.50 -2.70 -17.41
C LEU A 209 -5.29 -3.94 -17.86
N LEU A 210 -6.28 -4.35 -17.07
CA LEU A 210 -7.16 -5.47 -17.38
C LEU A 210 -8.31 -5.09 -18.32
N ALA A 211 -8.89 -3.90 -18.14
CA ALA A 211 -10.03 -3.43 -18.94
C ALA A 211 -9.63 -3.00 -20.37
N GLY A 212 -8.41 -2.46 -20.54
CA GLY A 212 -7.94 -1.96 -21.84
C GLY A 212 -7.69 -3.07 -22.85
N LYS A 213 -8.28 -2.92 -24.04
CA LYS A 213 -8.22 -3.91 -25.14
C LYS A 213 -6.91 -3.84 -25.92
N ASN A 214 -6.24 -2.69 -25.89
CA ASN A 214 -4.99 -2.42 -26.59
C ASN A 214 -4.07 -1.51 -25.74
N SER A 215 -2.87 -1.23 -26.24
CA SER A 215 -1.86 -0.42 -25.55
C SER A 215 -2.37 0.99 -25.22
N ASP A 216 -3.00 1.65 -26.19
CA ASP A 216 -3.45 3.04 -26.06
C ASP A 216 -4.58 3.19 -25.04
N GLU A 217 -5.54 2.24 -25.03
CA GLU A 217 -6.60 2.19 -24.02
C GLU A 217 -6.02 2.00 -22.61
N ARG A 218 -5.03 1.10 -22.45
CA ARG A 218 -4.36 0.91 -21.14
C ARG A 218 -3.58 2.13 -20.71
N GLN A 219 -2.83 2.75 -21.62
CA GLN A 219 -2.07 3.97 -21.37
C GLN A 219 -2.98 5.12 -20.96
N THR A 220 -4.08 5.31 -21.68
CA THR A 220 -5.08 6.34 -21.38
C THR A 220 -5.73 6.09 -20.03
N GLY A 221 -6.12 4.83 -19.76
CA GLY A 221 -6.70 4.43 -18.48
C GLY A 221 -5.75 4.66 -17.31
N VAL A 222 -4.49 4.24 -17.42
CA VAL A 222 -3.46 4.47 -16.39
C VAL A 222 -3.24 5.96 -16.13
N LEU A 223 -3.15 6.78 -17.19
CA LEU A 223 -3.01 8.23 -17.05
C LEU A 223 -4.24 8.85 -16.36
N ALA A 224 -5.45 8.39 -16.70
CA ALA A 224 -6.68 8.84 -16.07
C ALA A 224 -6.71 8.47 -14.57
N THR A 225 -6.37 7.23 -14.21
CA THR A 225 -6.30 6.80 -12.80
C THR A 225 -5.26 7.59 -12.02
N VAL A 226 -4.08 7.86 -12.61
CA VAL A 226 -3.06 8.74 -12.00
C VAL A 226 -3.59 10.16 -11.82
N ALA A 227 -4.27 10.72 -12.83
CA ALA A 227 -4.87 12.05 -12.73
C ALA A 227 -5.94 12.11 -11.62
N ARG A 228 -6.76 11.05 -11.47
CA ARG A 228 -7.75 10.95 -10.40
C ARG A 228 -7.10 10.96 -9.02
N PHE A 229 -6.00 10.22 -8.84
CA PHE A 229 -5.21 10.29 -7.61
C PHE A 229 -4.69 11.71 -7.34
N ARG A 230 -4.24 12.45 -8.37
CA ARG A 230 -3.82 13.85 -8.19
C ARG A 230 -4.96 14.74 -7.71
N GLN A 231 -6.15 14.59 -8.30
CA GLN A 231 -7.33 15.33 -7.88
C GLN A 231 -7.69 15.07 -6.41
N MET A 232 -7.52 13.83 -5.91
CA MET A 232 -7.78 13.50 -4.49
C MET A 232 -6.93 14.32 -3.52
N ILE A 233 -5.71 14.69 -3.92
CA ILE A 233 -4.73 15.36 -3.05
C ILE A 233 -4.65 16.88 -3.27
N GLU A 234 -5.36 17.44 -4.25
CA GLU A 234 -5.36 18.88 -4.55
C GLU A 234 -6.06 19.71 -3.47
N ASP A 235 -7.25 19.29 -3.04
CA ASP A 235 -8.03 19.91 -1.97
C ASP A 235 -8.14 18.96 -0.77
N ALA A 236 -6.99 18.67 -0.17
CA ALA A 236 -6.94 17.70 0.92
C ALA A 236 -7.41 18.28 2.26
N PRO A 237 -8.19 17.52 3.05
CA PRO A 237 -8.56 16.12 2.84
C PRO A 237 -9.94 15.93 2.17
N THR A 238 -10.55 16.93 1.54
CA THR A 238 -11.95 16.90 1.07
C THR A 238 -12.28 15.65 0.24
N TRP A 239 -11.44 15.33 -0.75
CA TRP A 239 -11.68 14.25 -1.72
C TRP A 239 -10.89 12.96 -1.47
N MET A 240 -10.09 12.93 -0.40
CA MET A 240 -9.41 11.71 0.01
C MET A 240 -10.42 10.70 0.57
N PRO A 241 -10.15 9.39 0.44
CA PRO A 241 -10.98 8.35 1.04
C PRO A 241 -11.28 8.65 2.53
N ARG A 242 -12.51 8.30 2.95
CA ARG A 242 -12.99 8.41 4.34
C ARG A 242 -13.00 7.07 5.07
N VAL A 243 -12.92 5.97 4.32
CA VAL A 243 -12.71 4.61 4.80
C VAL A 243 -11.63 3.93 3.96
N MET A 244 -11.07 2.83 4.46
CA MET A 244 -10.01 2.09 3.77
C MET A 244 -10.49 1.63 2.37
N PRO A 245 -9.75 1.92 1.29
CA PRO A 245 -10.13 1.47 -0.05
C PRO A 245 -9.98 -0.04 -0.20
N MET A 246 -11.11 -0.72 -0.40
CA MET A 246 -11.16 -2.15 -0.62
C MET A 246 -11.00 -2.47 -2.11
N THR A 247 -10.16 -3.46 -2.43
CA THR A 247 -9.87 -3.84 -3.82
C THR A 247 -11.14 -4.19 -4.63
N PRO A 248 -12.17 -4.90 -4.10
CA PRO A 248 -13.41 -5.17 -4.86
C PRO A 248 -14.19 -3.93 -5.28
N ALA A 249 -14.10 -2.83 -4.53
CA ALA A 249 -14.76 -1.58 -4.88
C ALA A 249 -13.95 -0.75 -5.88
N VAL A 250 -12.62 -0.74 -5.73
CA VAL A 250 -11.73 0.09 -6.55
C VAL A 250 -11.38 -0.58 -7.87
N ALA A 251 -11.13 -1.90 -7.86
CA ALA A 251 -10.67 -2.68 -9.01
C ALA A 251 -11.48 -4.00 -9.16
N PRO A 252 -12.80 -3.92 -9.47
CA PRO A 252 -13.67 -5.09 -9.52
C PRO A 252 -13.27 -6.12 -10.59
N ILE A 253 -12.77 -5.71 -11.76
CA ILE A 253 -12.30 -6.65 -12.79
C ILE A 253 -11.08 -7.42 -12.26
N PHE A 254 -10.15 -6.72 -11.60
CA PHE A 254 -9.00 -7.36 -10.97
C PHE A 254 -9.42 -8.34 -9.87
N THR A 255 -10.32 -7.93 -8.97
CA THR A 255 -10.84 -8.81 -7.91
C THR A 255 -11.54 -10.04 -8.45
N ALA A 256 -12.34 -9.90 -9.51
CA ALA A 256 -13.02 -11.04 -10.12
C ALA A 256 -12.03 -12.04 -10.70
N ARG A 257 -10.96 -11.55 -11.33
CA ARG A 257 -9.95 -12.37 -12.01
C ARG A 257 -8.93 -12.99 -11.05
N TYR A 258 -8.49 -12.23 -10.03
CA TYR A 258 -7.43 -12.61 -9.10
C TYR A 258 -7.83 -12.37 -7.63
N PRO A 259 -8.87 -13.06 -7.12
CA PRO A 259 -9.40 -12.80 -5.79
C PRO A 259 -8.36 -13.00 -4.68
N GLU A 260 -7.50 -14.00 -4.82
CA GLU A 260 -6.45 -14.26 -3.82
C GLU A 260 -5.46 -13.09 -3.70
N ALA A 261 -5.02 -12.50 -4.82
CA ALA A 261 -4.16 -11.32 -4.79
C ALA A 261 -4.90 -10.11 -4.21
N ALA A 262 -6.16 -9.89 -4.59
CA ALA A 262 -6.97 -8.81 -4.04
C ALA A 262 -7.12 -8.90 -2.51
N ILE A 263 -7.33 -10.11 -1.97
CA ILE A 263 -7.40 -10.35 -0.52
C ILE A 263 -6.07 -10.06 0.16
N ILE A 264 -4.96 -10.54 -0.42
CA ILE A 264 -3.60 -10.26 0.10
C ILE A 264 -3.36 -8.74 0.19
N PHE A 265 -3.79 -7.98 -0.81
CA PHE A 265 -3.61 -6.52 -0.86
C PHE A 265 -4.50 -5.77 0.14
N ASP A 266 -5.75 -6.18 0.31
CA ASP A 266 -6.61 -5.60 1.35
C ASP A 266 -6.06 -5.89 2.76
N ASN A 267 -5.54 -7.10 3.00
CA ASN A 267 -4.88 -7.48 4.24
C ASN A 267 -3.60 -6.65 4.48
N LEU A 268 -2.79 -6.44 3.44
CA LEU A 268 -1.62 -5.56 3.46
C LEU A 268 -1.98 -4.11 3.86
N HIS A 269 -2.92 -3.50 3.14
CA HIS A 269 -3.31 -2.11 3.37
C HIS A 269 -3.92 -1.91 4.77
N SER A 270 -4.73 -2.88 5.21
CA SER A 270 -5.28 -2.91 6.57
C SER A 270 -4.18 -2.93 7.64
N MET A 271 -3.14 -3.76 7.45
CA MET A 271 -2.04 -3.83 8.42
C MET A 271 -1.18 -2.56 8.46
N HIS A 272 -1.02 -1.85 7.33
CA HIS A 272 -0.35 -0.55 7.34
C HIS A 272 -1.01 0.44 8.29
N ASP A 273 -2.35 0.47 8.31
CA ASP A 273 -3.14 1.28 9.22
C ASP A 273 -3.03 0.79 10.67
N VAL A 274 -3.11 -0.52 10.91
CA VAL A 274 -2.96 -1.09 12.27
C VAL A 274 -1.60 -0.75 12.89
N VAL A 275 -0.51 -0.84 12.13
CA VAL A 275 0.81 -0.43 12.62
C VAL A 275 0.82 1.07 12.95
N SER A 276 0.21 1.90 12.10
CA SER A 276 0.09 3.34 12.34
C SER A 276 -0.70 3.64 13.61
N ASP A 277 -1.82 2.93 13.84
CA ASP A 277 -2.63 3.05 15.05
C ASP A 277 -1.83 2.63 16.30
N ILE A 278 -1.14 1.49 16.26
CA ILE A 278 -0.29 1.04 17.38
C ILE A 278 0.78 2.08 17.70
N LEU A 279 1.42 2.67 16.70
CA LEU A 279 2.47 3.67 16.89
C LEU A 279 1.90 5.00 17.42
N ALA A 280 0.77 5.46 16.88
CA ALA A 280 0.12 6.72 17.24
C ALA A 280 -0.66 6.69 18.55
N ASN A 281 -1.06 5.52 19.05
CA ASN A 281 -1.91 5.42 20.24
C ASN A 281 -1.10 5.55 21.54
N PRO A 282 -1.39 6.53 22.42
CA PRO A 282 -0.69 6.70 23.70
C PRO A 282 -1.04 5.62 24.73
N SER A 283 -2.19 4.97 24.61
CA SER A 283 -2.61 3.86 25.48
C SER A 283 -1.83 2.57 25.22
N VAL A 284 -1.04 2.49 24.14
CA VAL A 284 -0.04 1.43 23.94
C VAL A 284 1.31 1.94 24.41
N PRO A 285 1.81 1.52 25.59
CA PRO A 285 3.09 1.97 26.11
C PRO A 285 4.23 1.71 25.12
N ARG A 286 5.25 2.58 25.10
CA ARG A 286 6.35 2.51 24.13
C ARG A 286 7.04 1.15 24.10
N ASN A 287 7.27 0.54 25.26
CA ASN A 287 7.87 -0.79 25.40
C ASN A 287 6.94 -1.95 24.96
N ARG A 288 5.64 -1.70 24.79
CA ARG A 288 4.64 -2.66 24.32
C ARG A 288 4.40 -2.59 22.80
N LYS A 289 4.68 -1.46 22.15
CA LYS A 289 4.40 -1.26 20.72
C LYS A 289 4.94 -2.38 19.83
N ARG A 290 6.17 -2.85 20.07
CA ARG A 290 6.73 -4.00 19.33
C ARG A 290 5.89 -5.26 19.47
N ALA A 291 5.49 -5.59 20.70
CA ALA A 291 4.72 -6.80 20.97
C ALA A 291 3.36 -6.76 20.26
N GLU A 292 2.70 -5.60 20.27
CA GLU A 292 1.43 -5.40 19.57
C GLU A 292 1.59 -5.46 18.04
N ILE A 293 2.65 -4.86 17.48
CA ILE A 293 2.95 -4.96 16.04
C ILE A 293 3.16 -6.42 15.65
N LEU A 294 3.92 -7.19 16.43
CA LEU A 294 4.12 -8.61 16.14
C LEU A 294 2.87 -9.46 16.34
N LEU A 295 1.96 -9.06 17.24
CA LEU A 295 0.67 -9.73 17.39
C LEU A 295 -0.21 -9.48 16.16
N ALA A 296 -0.32 -8.24 15.70
CA ALA A 296 -1.00 -7.91 14.45
C ALA A 296 -0.38 -8.66 13.26
N ALA A 297 0.95 -8.63 13.13
CA ALA A 297 1.68 -9.33 12.09
C ALA A 297 1.43 -10.84 12.07
N ARG A 298 1.20 -11.49 13.22
CA ARG A 298 0.80 -12.90 13.26
C ARG A 298 -0.63 -13.08 12.76
N ARG A 299 -1.57 -12.25 13.23
CA ARG A 299 -3.00 -12.32 12.87
C ARG A 299 -3.24 -12.06 11.38
N TYR A 300 -2.47 -11.17 10.76
CA TYR A 300 -2.57 -10.90 9.31
C TYR A 300 -1.92 -11.98 8.43
N ARG A 301 -1.09 -12.88 9.00
CA ARG A 301 -0.49 -14.01 8.28
C ARG A 301 -1.22 -15.33 8.48
N ASP A 302 -1.86 -15.51 9.63
CA ASP A 302 -2.61 -16.74 9.89
C ASP A 302 -3.90 -16.81 9.07
N ASP A 303 -4.44 -18.01 8.89
CA ASP A 303 -5.68 -18.24 8.15
C ASP A 303 -6.88 -18.48 9.09
N THR A 304 -6.76 -18.12 10.37
CA THR A 304 -7.72 -18.56 11.42
C THR A 304 -8.26 -17.41 12.27
N SER A 305 -7.45 -16.40 12.57
CA SER A 305 -7.85 -15.30 13.44
C SER A 305 -8.52 -14.20 12.62
N PHE A 306 -9.68 -13.72 13.08
CA PHE A 306 -10.41 -12.60 12.46
C PHE A 306 -10.64 -12.77 10.96
N VAL A 307 -10.95 -14.00 10.54
CA VAL A 307 -11.25 -14.31 9.14
C VAL A 307 -12.73 -14.17 8.86
N GLN A 308 -13.05 -13.89 7.59
CA GLN A 308 -14.40 -13.94 7.04
C GLN A 308 -14.38 -14.65 5.69
N THR A 309 -15.56 -15.08 5.24
CA THR A 309 -15.73 -15.66 3.91
C THR A 309 -15.50 -14.62 2.80
N ARG A 310 -15.32 -15.09 1.57
CA ARG A 310 -15.18 -14.20 0.41
C ARG A 310 -16.47 -13.43 0.15
N GLU A 311 -17.60 -14.09 0.34
CA GLU A 311 -18.93 -13.52 0.20
C GLU A 311 -19.14 -12.36 1.19
N GLU A 312 -18.83 -12.58 2.47
CA GLU A 312 -18.89 -11.54 3.51
C GLU A 312 -17.92 -10.38 3.22
N TRP A 313 -16.73 -10.66 2.68
CA TRP A 313 -15.77 -9.62 2.28
C TRP A 313 -16.28 -8.73 1.13
N LEU A 314 -16.93 -9.32 0.13
CA LEU A 314 -17.56 -8.58 -0.95
C LEU A 314 -18.74 -7.75 -0.42
N GLU A 315 -19.59 -8.35 0.40
CA GLU A 315 -20.72 -7.66 1.03
C GLU A 315 -20.26 -6.47 1.89
N MET A 316 -19.26 -6.68 2.74
CA MET A 316 -18.63 -5.65 3.57
C MET A 316 -18.09 -4.49 2.71
N THR A 317 -17.45 -4.82 1.58
CA THR A 317 -16.96 -3.81 0.63
C THR A 317 -18.11 -2.97 0.04
N HIS A 318 -19.24 -3.60 -0.30
CA HIS A 318 -20.43 -2.89 -0.77
C HIS A 318 -21.03 -1.99 0.30
N MET A 319 -21.15 -2.48 1.54
CA MET A 319 -21.68 -1.70 2.67
C MET A 319 -20.81 -0.48 3.00
N MET A 320 -19.49 -0.61 2.87
CA MET A 320 -18.58 0.51 3.09
C MET A 320 -18.75 1.64 2.07
N GLY A 321 -19.28 1.34 0.89
CA GLY A 321 -19.62 2.32 -0.14
C GLY A 321 -18.42 2.84 -0.93
N VAL A 322 -18.39 2.58 -2.24
CA VAL A 322 -17.28 2.99 -3.14
C VAL A 322 -17.00 4.49 -3.12
N GLN A 323 -18.03 5.31 -2.90
CA GLN A 323 -17.91 6.77 -2.73
C GLN A 323 -17.08 7.19 -1.51
N ASN A 324 -17.05 6.36 -0.46
CA ASN A 324 -16.24 6.61 0.74
C ASN A 324 -14.79 6.13 0.55
N MET A 325 -14.55 5.28 -0.44
CA MET A 325 -13.24 4.68 -0.74
C MET A 325 -12.45 5.44 -1.81
N GLY A 326 -12.98 6.55 -2.35
CA GLY A 326 -12.35 7.31 -3.42
C GLY A 326 -12.90 7.06 -4.83
N GLY A 327 -13.90 6.18 -4.97
CA GLY A 327 -14.51 5.83 -6.26
C GLY A 327 -13.85 4.61 -6.94
N PRO A 328 -14.37 4.18 -8.11
CA PRO A 328 -13.77 3.10 -8.90
C PRO A 328 -12.49 3.57 -9.60
N GLY A 329 -11.57 2.66 -9.88
CA GLY A 329 -10.28 2.92 -10.56
C GLY A 329 -10.39 3.22 -12.06
N THR A 330 -11.53 2.88 -12.67
CA THR A 330 -11.92 3.24 -14.05
C THR A 330 -13.40 3.64 -14.10
N GLY A 331 -13.85 4.22 -15.23
CA GLY A 331 -15.27 4.57 -15.42
C GLY A 331 -15.80 5.62 -14.44
N PHE A 332 -14.92 6.36 -13.76
CA PHE A 332 -15.29 7.39 -12.81
C PHE A 332 -15.77 8.67 -13.51
N LEU A 333 -16.67 9.39 -12.83
CA LEU A 333 -17.15 10.70 -13.27
C LEU A 333 -16.07 11.77 -13.05
N ALA A 334 -16.17 12.88 -13.77
CA ALA A 334 -15.30 14.04 -13.57
C ALA A 334 -15.39 14.55 -12.12
N ALA A 335 -16.60 14.67 -11.57
CA ALA A 335 -16.81 15.02 -10.18
C ALA A 335 -16.50 13.85 -9.23
N PHE A 336 -16.11 14.16 -7.99
CA PHE A 336 -16.07 13.16 -6.93
C PHE A 336 -17.48 12.79 -6.48
N PRO A 337 -17.77 11.50 -6.24
CA PRO A 337 -19.01 11.12 -5.61
C PRO A 337 -19.08 11.68 -4.19
N THR A 338 -20.25 12.14 -3.76
CA THR A 338 -20.46 12.63 -2.40
C THR A 338 -20.32 11.47 -1.42
N PRO A 339 -19.38 11.51 -0.47
CA PRO A 339 -19.24 10.41 0.46
C PRO A 339 -20.40 10.39 1.47
N THR A 340 -20.82 9.20 1.88
CA THR A 340 -22.00 8.96 2.72
C THR A 340 -21.69 8.83 4.21
N VAL A 341 -20.42 8.81 4.58
CA VAL A 341 -19.97 8.76 5.98
C VAL A 341 -19.07 9.95 6.30
N GLU A 342 -19.02 10.33 7.57
CA GLU A 342 -18.09 11.36 8.04
C GLU A 342 -16.64 10.86 8.05
N ARG A 343 -15.68 11.79 7.99
CA ARG A 343 -14.26 11.44 8.11
C ARG A 343 -13.98 10.88 9.51
N GLY A 344 -13.34 9.71 9.55
CA GLY A 344 -13.08 9.00 10.81
C GLY A 344 -14.18 8.02 11.22
N ALA A 345 -15.15 7.75 10.34
CA ALA A 345 -16.09 6.66 10.51
C ALA A 345 -15.38 5.32 10.79
N VAL A 346 -16.07 4.46 11.54
CA VAL A 346 -15.62 3.13 11.95
C VAL A 346 -16.59 2.12 11.39
N MET A 347 -16.07 1.15 10.66
CA MET A 347 -16.77 0.06 9.97
C MET A 347 -16.79 -1.23 10.80
N ALA A 348 -15.91 -1.37 11.81
CA ALA A 348 -16.04 -2.47 12.78
C ALA A 348 -17.34 -2.39 13.57
N GLY A 349 -17.95 -3.55 13.82
CA GLY A 349 -19.16 -3.67 14.62
C GLY A 349 -20.43 -3.08 13.98
N MET A 350 -20.41 -2.71 12.70
CA MET A 350 -21.63 -2.33 11.99
C MET A 350 -22.57 -3.55 11.88
N ASP A 351 -23.77 -3.42 12.42
CA ASP A 351 -24.84 -4.42 12.31
C ASP A 351 -25.28 -4.52 10.84
N HIS A 352 -25.07 -5.69 10.24
CA HIS A 352 -25.44 -6.04 8.87
C HIS A 352 -26.93 -5.79 8.57
N GLY A 353 -27.80 -5.71 9.59
CA GLY A 353 -29.24 -5.55 9.43
C GLY A 353 -29.78 -4.11 9.34
N ASN A 354 -29.02 -3.07 9.69
CA ASN A 354 -29.66 -1.79 10.09
C ASN A 354 -29.14 -0.50 9.40
N MET A 355 -28.52 -0.60 8.23
CA MET A 355 -28.04 0.59 7.50
C MET A 355 -29.12 1.22 6.57
N PRO A 356 -29.24 2.57 6.54
CA PRO A 356 -30.15 3.27 5.62
C PRO A 356 -29.71 3.06 4.16
N GLY A 357 -30.53 2.32 3.40
CA GLY A 357 -30.26 1.98 1.99
C GLY A 357 -30.74 0.59 1.60
N MET A 358 -30.94 -0.30 2.58
CA MET A 358 -31.40 -1.69 2.35
C MET A 358 -32.91 -1.91 2.55
N ARG A 359 -33.69 -0.89 2.94
CA ARG A 359 -35.17 -1.01 3.07
C ARG A 359 -35.91 -1.26 1.74
N GLY A 360 -35.22 -1.24 0.60
CA GLY A 360 -35.80 -1.49 -0.73
C GLY A 360 -35.79 -2.95 -1.22
N MET A 361 -35.11 -3.87 -0.52
CA MET A 361 -34.94 -5.27 -0.99
C MET A 361 -35.57 -6.31 -0.06
N ALA A 362 -36.12 -5.91 1.10
CA ALA A 362 -36.76 -6.81 2.07
C ALA A 362 -38.23 -7.15 1.71
N GLY A 363 -38.50 -7.42 0.43
CA GLY A 363 -39.83 -7.71 -0.12
C GLY A 363 -40.01 -9.13 -0.67
N MET A 364 -39.13 -10.08 -0.31
CA MET A 364 -39.29 -11.50 -0.65
C MET A 364 -39.82 -12.26 0.59
N PRO A 365 -41.09 -12.72 0.59
CA PRO A 365 -41.64 -13.47 1.72
C PRO A 365 -41.11 -14.90 1.69
N GLY A 366 -40.30 -15.29 2.68
CA GLY A 366 -39.86 -16.68 2.76
C GLY A 366 -38.90 -17.11 3.86
N MET A 367 -38.21 -16.20 4.57
CA MET A 367 -37.31 -16.63 5.64
C MET A 367 -37.54 -15.82 6.92
N ARG A 368 -38.20 -16.47 7.89
CA ARG A 368 -38.17 -16.04 9.29
C ARG A 368 -36.86 -16.52 9.89
N ALA A 369 -35.94 -15.60 10.17
CA ALA A 369 -34.85 -15.83 11.10
C ALA A 369 -35.32 -15.44 12.50
N ASP A 370 -35.29 -16.41 13.41
CA ASP A 370 -35.53 -16.22 14.84
C ASP A 370 -34.27 -15.57 15.44
N SER A 371 -34.31 -14.24 15.64
CA SER A 371 -33.23 -13.50 16.30
C SER A 371 -33.62 -13.23 17.75
N GLY A 372 -33.37 -14.22 18.61
CA GLY A 372 -33.45 -14.09 20.06
C GLY A 372 -32.07 -13.94 20.68
N ARG A 373 -31.78 -12.73 21.20
CA ARG A 373 -30.84 -12.40 22.30
C ARG A 373 -29.41 -12.96 22.24
N THR A 374 -28.44 -12.06 22.20
CA THR A 374 -27.27 -12.12 23.11
C THR A 374 -26.91 -10.73 23.63
N GLY A 375 -27.18 -10.54 24.92
CA GLY A 375 -26.49 -9.55 25.74
C GLY A 375 -25.15 -10.12 26.21
N ALA A 376 -24.30 -9.21 26.68
CA ALA A 376 -22.99 -9.42 27.29
C ALA A 376 -22.85 -10.68 28.16
N MET A 377 -21.65 -11.26 28.18
CA MET A 377 -20.91 -11.65 29.39
C MET A 377 -19.50 -12.14 29.04
N ALA A 378 -18.56 -11.77 29.90
CA ALA A 378 -17.13 -12.06 29.82
C ALA A 378 -16.78 -13.40 30.48
N GLY A 379 -15.67 -13.99 30.02
CA GLY A 379 -14.85 -14.95 30.77
C GLY A 379 -15.29 -16.40 30.67
N MET A 380 -14.55 -17.22 29.92
CA MET A 380 -14.43 -18.66 30.22
C MET A 380 -13.11 -19.25 29.73
N ASP A 381 -12.56 -20.09 30.61
CA ASP A 381 -11.31 -20.82 30.62
C ASP A 381 -11.35 -22.02 29.65
N HIS A 382 -10.35 -22.13 28.78
CA HIS A 382 -10.18 -23.27 27.87
C HIS A 382 -9.16 -24.26 28.43
N SER A 383 -9.57 -25.01 29.44
CA SER A 383 -8.83 -26.17 29.91
C SER A 383 -9.77 -27.35 30.15
N ARG A 384 -10.04 -28.11 29.06
CA ARG A 384 -10.36 -29.56 29.01
C ARG A 384 -10.82 -29.95 27.61
N MET A 385 -9.92 -30.56 26.84
CA MET A 385 -10.25 -31.40 25.69
C MET A 385 -9.82 -32.82 26.05
N ALA A 386 -10.77 -33.75 26.04
CA ALA A 386 -10.51 -35.18 26.04
C ALA A 386 -11.33 -35.82 24.91
N HIS A 387 -10.65 -36.67 24.15
CA HIS A 387 -11.13 -37.46 23.03
C HIS A 387 -12.27 -38.43 23.41
N ASP A 388 -13.16 -38.75 22.46
CA ASP A 388 -13.19 -40.11 21.90
C ASP A 388 -13.89 -40.20 20.52
N PRO A 389 -13.58 -41.23 19.70
CA PRO A 389 -13.92 -41.32 18.28
C PRO A 389 -15.10 -42.29 17.98
N ALA A 390 -15.41 -42.40 16.69
CA ALA A 390 -16.17 -43.44 16.00
C ALA A 390 -17.66 -43.17 15.71
N ALA A 391 -17.96 -42.95 14.42
CA ALA A 391 -19.14 -43.53 13.77
C ALA A 391 -18.91 -43.60 12.24
N ALA A 392 -19.36 -44.71 11.65
CA ALA A 392 -18.90 -45.25 10.39
C ALA A 392 -19.69 -44.80 9.14
N VAL A 393 -18.95 -44.73 8.04
CA VAL A 393 -19.23 -45.16 6.64
C VAL A 393 -20.66 -45.61 6.28
N ARG A 394 -21.24 -44.96 5.25
CA ARG A 394 -21.97 -45.63 4.14
C ARG A 394 -21.66 -44.93 2.79
N PRO A 395 -21.52 -45.67 1.67
CA PRO A 395 -21.11 -45.11 0.37
C PRO A 395 -22.30 -44.78 -0.54
N MET A 396 -22.15 -43.79 -1.41
CA MET A 396 -23.01 -43.56 -2.58
C MET A 396 -22.17 -43.70 -3.85
N ALA A 397 -22.65 -44.53 -4.77
CA ALA A 397 -21.99 -44.95 -5.98
C ALA A 397 -22.36 -44.07 -7.19
N GLY A 398 -21.37 -43.90 -8.08
CA GLY A 398 -21.53 -44.01 -9.53
C GLY A 398 -22.27 -42.92 -10.29
N MET A 399 -21.52 -41.98 -10.88
CA MET A 399 -21.95 -41.29 -12.11
C MET A 399 -20.85 -41.41 -13.17
N ASP A 400 -21.26 -42.02 -14.29
CA ASP A 400 -20.50 -42.37 -15.48
C ASP A 400 -20.39 -41.15 -16.42
N HIS A 401 -19.16 -40.80 -16.81
CA HIS A 401 -18.85 -39.77 -17.80
C HIS A 401 -18.37 -40.41 -19.10
N SER A 402 -19.27 -41.08 -19.80
CA SER A 402 -18.99 -41.59 -21.15
C SER A 402 -20.15 -41.31 -22.11
N ARG A 403 -20.34 -40.02 -22.45
CA ARG A 403 -21.03 -39.57 -23.69
C ARG A 403 -21.00 -38.05 -23.78
N MET A 404 -20.09 -37.50 -24.58
CA MET A 404 -20.38 -36.43 -25.54
C MET A 404 -19.27 -36.43 -26.59
N GLY A 405 -19.61 -36.95 -27.76
CA GLY A 405 -18.80 -36.94 -28.95
C GLY A 405 -19.01 -35.66 -29.77
N ARG A 406 -17.89 -35.23 -30.35
CA ARG A 406 -17.65 -34.42 -31.57
C ARG A 406 -18.84 -34.02 -32.44
N ASP A 407 -18.82 -32.75 -32.86
CA ASP A 407 -18.89 -32.29 -34.26
C ASP A 407 -18.20 -30.91 -34.38
N SER A 408 -17.06 -30.78 -35.09
CA SER A 408 -16.91 -30.43 -36.53
C SER A 408 -17.05 -28.91 -36.79
N ALA A 409 -15.96 -28.14 -36.87
CA ALA A 409 -15.17 -27.79 -38.08
C ALA A 409 -15.74 -26.62 -38.91
N GLY A 410 -14.94 -25.54 -39.08
CA GLY A 410 -15.24 -24.43 -39.99
C GLY A 410 -14.36 -23.18 -39.79
N MET A 411 -13.10 -23.24 -40.23
CA MET A 411 -12.21 -22.07 -40.39
C MET A 411 -12.25 -21.58 -41.84
N MET A 412 -12.36 -20.27 -42.04
CA MET A 412 -12.08 -19.56 -43.30
C MET A 412 -11.13 -18.38 -43.02
N PRO A 413 -10.25 -18.00 -43.98
CA PRO A 413 -9.27 -16.93 -43.80
C PRO A 413 -9.87 -15.56 -44.13
N MET A 414 -9.41 -14.50 -43.47
CA MET A 414 -9.78 -13.11 -43.80
C MET A 414 -8.53 -12.30 -44.14
N ASP A 415 -8.48 -11.86 -45.39
CA ASP A 415 -7.56 -10.87 -45.94
C ASP A 415 -7.83 -9.47 -45.36
N GLY A 416 -6.75 -8.69 -45.26
CA GLY A 416 -6.70 -7.42 -44.55
C GLY A 416 -7.45 -6.26 -45.23
N ALA A 417 -8.39 -5.69 -44.47
CA ALA A 417 -8.71 -4.27 -44.48
C ALA A 417 -9.02 -3.85 -43.04
N PRO A 418 -8.53 -2.69 -42.55
CA PRO A 418 -8.89 -2.22 -41.21
C PRO A 418 -10.40 -1.97 -41.16
N MET A 419 -11.09 -2.75 -40.33
CA MET A 419 -12.52 -2.61 -40.10
C MET A 419 -12.80 -1.21 -39.53
N PRO A 420 -13.77 -0.45 -40.07
CA PRO A 420 -14.11 0.85 -39.53
C PRO A 420 -14.56 0.70 -38.07
N MET A 421 -13.94 1.47 -37.18
CA MET A 421 -14.31 1.50 -35.77
C MET A 421 -15.80 1.88 -35.63
N PRO A 422 -16.59 1.22 -34.76
CA PRO A 422 -18.01 1.53 -34.61
C PRO A 422 -18.21 2.99 -34.20
N ALA A 423 -19.13 3.71 -34.86
CA ALA A 423 -19.39 5.14 -34.62
C ALA A 423 -19.66 5.46 -33.13
N ALA A 424 -20.31 4.56 -32.40
CA ALA A 424 -20.57 4.70 -30.97
C ALA A 424 -19.30 4.68 -30.10
N HIS A 425 -18.22 4.01 -30.54
CA HIS A 425 -16.95 4.01 -29.83
C HIS A 425 -16.17 5.31 -30.07
N MET A 426 -16.19 5.83 -31.31
CA MET A 426 -15.62 7.13 -31.63
C MET A 426 -16.32 8.24 -30.82
N GLN A 427 -17.66 8.21 -30.72
CA GLN A 427 -18.41 9.17 -29.92
C GLN A 427 -17.98 9.18 -28.44
N ARG A 428 -17.84 8.01 -27.81
CA ARG A 428 -17.39 7.92 -26.40
C ARG A 428 -15.98 8.46 -26.18
N MET A 429 -15.07 8.20 -27.11
CA MET A 429 -13.72 8.76 -27.07
C MET A 429 -13.75 10.29 -27.21
N MET A 430 -14.63 10.82 -28.06
CA MET A 430 -14.81 12.26 -28.22
C MET A 430 -15.41 12.90 -26.96
N ASP A 431 -16.43 12.29 -26.36
CA ASP A 431 -17.03 12.79 -25.12
C ASP A 431 -15.99 12.84 -23.98
N MET A 432 -15.11 11.84 -23.90
CA MET A 432 -14.01 11.81 -22.94
C MET A 432 -12.98 12.94 -23.19
N HIS A 433 -12.55 13.16 -24.43
CA HIS A 433 -11.64 14.27 -24.76
C HIS A 433 -12.24 15.64 -24.42
N MET A 434 -13.54 15.79 -24.68
CA MET A 434 -14.28 17.00 -24.39
C MET A 434 -14.35 17.27 -22.88
N LEU A 435 -14.60 16.22 -22.08
CA LEU A 435 -14.56 16.29 -20.61
C LEU A 435 -13.15 16.63 -20.10
N MET A 436 -12.10 16.05 -20.67
CA MET A 436 -10.72 16.36 -20.29
C MET A 436 -10.34 17.82 -20.58
N LEU A 437 -10.80 18.37 -21.71
CA LEU A 437 -10.53 19.76 -22.08
C LEU A 437 -11.42 20.77 -21.35
N ALA A 438 -12.54 20.36 -20.75
CA ALA A 438 -13.30 21.24 -19.86
C ALA A 438 -12.48 21.60 -18.60
N ASP A 439 -11.60 20.70 -18.14
CA ASP A 439 -10.73 20.91 -16.99
C ASP A 439 -9.62 21.94 -17.28
N THR A 440 -9.48 22.94 -16.40
CA THR A 440 -8.50 24.03 -16.57
C THR A 440 -7.07 23.61 -16.23
N GLY A 441 -6.87 22.63 -15.35
CA GLY A 441 -5.57 22.08 -14.99
C GLY A 441 -5.02 21.19 -16.11
N ILE A 442 -5.86 20.31 -16.65
CA ILE A 442 -5.51 19.46 -17.80
C ILE A 442 -5.16 20.32 -19.02
N ARG A 443 -5.98 21.33 -19.35
CA ARG A 443 -5.65 22.29 -20.42
C ARG A 443 -4.33 23.00 -20.19
N ARG A 444 -4.07 23.45 -18.96
CA ARG A 444 -2.80 24.11 -18.62
C ARG A 444 -1.60 23.17 -18.84
N HIS A 445 -1.75 21.89 -18.51
CA HIS A 445 -0.70 20.90 -18.71
C HIS A 445 -0.49 20.58 -20.20
N ILE A 446 -1.56 20.34 -20.96
CA ILE A 446 -1.51 20.11 -22.42
C ILE A 446 -0.89 21.31 -23.13
N LEU A 447 -1.25 22.54 -22.72
CA LEU A 447 -0.65 23.75 -23.26
C LEU A 447 0.79 23.93 -22.81
N ALA A 448 1.22 23.51 -21.62
CA ALA A 448 2.61 23.62 -21.20
C ALA A 448 3.53 22.60 -21.89
N ASP A 449 3.01 21.45 -22.31
CA ASP A 449 3.77 20.37 -22.93
C ASP A 449 3.72 20.41 -24.47
N SER A 450 4.89 20.64 -25.11
CA SER A 450 4.98 20.73 -26.57
C SER A 450 4.69 19.44 -27.32
N GLY A 451 4.90 18.28 -26.70
CA GLY A 451 4.60 16.96 -27.26
C GLY A 451 3.10 16.68 -27.24
N MET A 452 2.45 16.90 -26.10
CA MET A 452 1.00 16.78 -25.98
C MET A 452 0.27 17.77 -26.90
N ARG A 453 0.80 18.98 -27.07
CA ARG A 453 0.23 19.96 -27.99
C ARG A 453 0.28 19.49 -29.45
N ARG A 454 1.41 18.92 -29.89
CA ARG A 454 1.53 18.36 -31.25
C ARG A 454 0.62 17.15 -31.45
N MET A 455 0.54 16.26 -30.46
CA MET A 455 -0.35 15.10 -30.49
C MET A 455 -1.81 15.53 -30.60
N MET A 456 -2.24 16.51 -29.79
CA MET A 456 -3.59 17.06 -29.82
C MET A 456 -3.90 17.71 -31.18
N GLN A 457 -2.95 18.46 -31.74
CA GLN A 457 -3.10 19.05 -33.07
C GLN A 457 -3.24 18.00 -34.19
N GLY A 458 -2.46 16.92 -34.12
CA GLY A 458 -2.57 15.79 -35.04
C GLY A 458 -3.95 15.13 -34.95
N MET A 459 -4.40 14.83 -33.74
CA MET A 459 -5.74 14.26 -33.51
C MET A 459 -6.85 15.17 -34.02
N MET A 460 -6.74 16.48 -33.83
CA MET A 460 -7.73 17.47 -34.32
C MET A 460 -7.77 17.58 -35.85
N ALA A 461 -6.67 17.26 -36.55
CA ALA A 461 -6.65 17.26 -38.02
C ALA A 461 -7.57 16.18 -38.60
N ASP A 462 -7.69 15.04 -37.93
CA ASP A 462 -8.49 13.90 -38.39
C ASP A 462 -9.96 13.96 -37.91
N MET A 463 -10.32 14.96 -37.09
CA MET A 463 -11.69 15.13 -36.59
C MET A 463 -12.64 15.80 -37.59
N PRO A 464 -13.95 15.50 -37.51
CA PRO A 464 -14.98 16.26 -38.23
C PRO A 464 -14.92 17.77 -37.93
N PRO A 465 -15.28 18.65 -38.89
CA PRO A 465 -15.12 20.10 -38.78
C PRO A 465 -15.78 20.70 -37.53
N GLU A 466 -16.98 20.25 -37.17
CA GLU A 466 -17.73 20.74 -36.02
C GLU A 466 -17.04 20.41 -34.68
N HIS A 467 -16.46 19.22 -34.57
CA HIS A 467 -15.71 18.79 -33.39
C HIS A 467 -14.37 19.52 -33.28
N ARG A 468 -13.68 19.70 -34.41
CA ARG A 468 -12.43 20.46 -34.49
C ARG A 468 -12.64 21.91 -34.03
N ALA A 469 -13.70 22.57 -34.49
CA ALA A 469 -14.03 23.94 -34.10
C ALA A 469 -14.29 24.06 -32.60
N HIS A 470 -15.04 23.11 -32.02
CA HIS A 470 -15.32 23.11 -30.59
C HIS A 470 -14.07 22.88 -29.72
N MET A 471 -13.21 21.93 -30.11
CA MET A 471 -11.93 21.68 -29.42
C MET A 471 -10.99 22.89 -29.52
N GLN A 472 -10.94 23.56 -30.68
CA GLN A 472 -10.18 24.81 -30.84
C GLN A 472 -10.70 25.91 -29.90
N MET A 473 -12.02 26.06 -29.77
CA MET A 473 -12.63 27.03 -28.87
C MET A 473 -12.26 26.76 -27.40
N MET A 474 -12.29 25.50 -26.96
CA MET A 474 -11.91 25.15 -25.57
C MET A 474 -10.43 25.36 -25.26
N LEU A 475 -9.55 25.12 -26.24
CA LEU A 475 -8.11 25.36 -26.11
C LEU A 475 -7.74 26.84 -26.17
N ALA A 476 -8.50 27.64 -26.92
CA ALA A 476 -8.35 29.09 -27.02
C ALA A 476 -9.00 29.85 -25.84
N ALA A 477 -9.88 29.20 -25.09
CA ALA A 477 -10.55 29.82 -23.95
C ALA A 477 -9.53 30.30 -22.90
N PRO A 478 -9.67 31.53 -22.37
CA PRO A 478 -8.72 32.10 -21.43
C PRO A 478 -8.63 31.24 -20.16
N LEU A 479 -7.43 30.80 -19.83
CA LEU A 479 -7.18 30.09 -18.58
C LEU A 479 -7.14 31.09 -17.42
N PRO A 480 -7.78 30.81 -16.27
CA PRO A 480 -7.66 31.66 -15.10
C PRO A 480 -6.18 31.78 -14.69
N ALA A 481 -5.78 33.01 -14.32
CA ALA A 481 -4.41 33.31 -13.92
C ALA A 481 -3.97 32.34 -12.81
N ALA A 482 -2.81 31.70 -13.02
CA ALA A 482 -2.22 30.87 -11.98
C ALA A 482 -1.99 31.74 -10.74
N LYS A 483 -2.45 31.30 -9.56
CA LYS A 483 -2.12 31.98 -8.30
C LYS A 483 -0.60 32.15 -8.24
N PRO A 484 -0.10 33.37 -7.99
CA PRO A 484 1.33 33.64 -8.08
C PRO A 484 2.09 32.71 -7.12
N ALA A 485 3.03 31.95 -7.70
CA ALA A 485 3.94 31.13 -6.92
C ALA A 485 4.73 32.06 -5.99
N VAL A 486 4.69 31.76 -4.68
CA VAL A 486 5.51 32.46 -3.68
C VAL A 486 6.97 32.34 -4.11
N THR A 487 7.56 33.46 -4.51
CA THR A 487 8.94 33.55 -4.97
C THR A 487 9.89 33.20 -3.84
N ARG A 488 10.39 31.97 -3.85
CA ARG A 488 11.44 31.50 -2.95
C ARG A 488 12.74 32.24 -3.29
N ARG A 489 13.17 33.10 -2.38
CA ARG A 489 14.45 33.83 -2.43
C ARG A 489 15.60 32.82 -2.55
N ALA A 490 16.35 32.89 -3.64
CA ALA A 490 17.48 32.00 -3.91
C ALA A 490 18.59 32.19 -2.86
N ALA A 491 19.05 31.09 -2.27
CA ALA A 491 20.23 31.06 -1.41
C ALA A 491 21.51 31.23 -2.26
N PRO A 492 22.55 31.92 -1.76
CA PRO A 492 23.76 32.19 -2.52
C PRO A 492 24.56 30.90 -2.79
N ARG A 493 24.85 30.65 -4.06
CA ARG A 493 25.73 29.56 -4.51
C ARG A 493 27.16 29.80 -4.03
N ARG A 494 27.71 28.82 -3.32
CA ARG A 494 29.13 28.74 -2.95
C ARG A 494 29.95 28.38 -4.21
N ALA A 495 30.96 29.19 -4.53
CA ALA A 495 31.79 29.05 -5.70
C ALA A 495 32.72 27.81 -5.60
N THR A 496 32.76 27.01 -6.66
CA THR A 496 33.78 25.97 -6.91
C THR A 496 34.81 26.50 -7.90
N PRO A 497 36.11 26.21 -7.72
CA PRO A 497 37.17 26.78 -8.55
C PRO A 497 37.25 26.11 -9.93
N ALA A 498 37.59 26.94 -10.93
CA ALA A 498 37.68 26.61 -12.34
C ALA A 498 38.82 25.63 -12.65
N ARG A 499 38.54 24.67 -13.54
CA ARG A 499 39.54 23.76 -14.13
C ARG A 499 39.84 24.24 -15.56
N ALA A 500 41.13 24.35 -15.86
CA ALA A 500 41.68 24.89 -17.11
C ALA A 500 41.36 24.04 -18.37
N PRO A 501 41.40 24.63 -19.59
CA PRO A 501 40.93 24.00 -20.81
C PRO A 501 42.03 23.16 -21.49
N THR A 502 41.72 21.90 -21.83
CA THR A 502 42.54 21.10 -22.73
C THR A 502 42.03 21.20 -24.17
N LYS A 503 42.97 21.56 -25.06
CA LYS A 503 42.83 21.77 -26.50
C LYS A 503 42.16 20.60 -27.24
N ARG A 504 41.28 20.96 -28.17
CA ARG A 504 40.84 20.14 -29.31
C ARG A 504 41.98 19.98 -30.32
N THR A 505 42.17 18.76 -30.80
CA THR A 505 42.71 18.49 -32.14
C THR A 505 41.99 17.28 -32.76
N SER A 506 41.47 17.49 -33.96
CA SER A 506 41.06 16.53 -34.99
C SER A 506 41.39 17.24 -36.32
N PRO A 507 41.63 16.58 -37.47
CA PRO A 507 40.95 15.36 -37.94
C PRO A 507 41.80 14.38 -38.80
N ALA A 508 41.21 13.23 -39.20
CA ALA A 508 41.14 12.71 -40.58
C ALA A 508 41.05 11.16 -40.70
N THR A 509 39.95 10.73 -41.33
CA THR A 509 39.70 9.61 -42.29
C THR A 509 40.70 8.45 -42.49
N ALA A 510 40.18 7.21 -42.44
CA ALA A 510 40.03 6.24 -43.55
C ALA A 510 40.41 4.76 -43.24
N ALA A 511 39.57 3.87 -43.79
CA ALA A 511 39.85 2.52 -44.31
C ALA A 511 39.79 1.27 -43.41
N THR A 512 39.11 0.29 -44.00
CA THR A 512 38.80 -1.12 -43.70
C THR A 512 40.00 -2.05 -43.48
N ALA A 513 39.88 -3.02 -42.54
CA ALA A 513 40.44 -4.38 -42.65
C ALA A 513 39.87 -5.33 -41.56
N LYS A 514 39.72 -6.61 -41.91
CA LYS A 514 39.12 -7.72 -41.12
C LYS A 514 40.16 -8.49 -40.27
N THR A 515 39.68 -9.02 -39.12
CA THR A 515 40.12 -10.24 -38.35
C THR A 515 41.48 -10.21 -37.61
N PRO A 516 41.75 -11.02 -36.54
CA PRO A 516 40.95 -12.07 -35.88
C PRO A 516 40.87 -12.04 -34.33
N ALA A 517 40.14 -13.02 -33.78
CA ALA A 517 39.77 -13.22 -32.37
C ALA A 517 40.93 -13.25 -31.36
N ARG A 518 40.74 -12.59 -30.20
CA ARG A 518 41.61 -12.65 -29.03
C ARG A 518 41.04 -13.57 -27.94
N LYS A 519 41.90 -14.47 -27.44
CA LYS A 519 41.74 -15.30 -26.24
C LYS A 519 41.38 -14.46 -25.00
N PRO A 520 40.59 -14.98 -24.03
CA PRO A 520 40.30 -14.27 -22.79
C PRO A 520 41.51 -14.25 -21.84
N ALA A 521 41.76 -13.08 -21.24
CA ALA A 521 42.77 -12.88 -20.20
C ALA A 521 42.29 -13.41 -18.83
N PRO A 522 43.20 -13.86 -17.96
CA PRO A 522 42.85 -14.44 -16.66
C PRO A 522 42.37 -13.36 -15.66
N LYS A 523 41.43 -13.75 -14.81
CA LYS A 523 40.80 -12.95 -13.74
C LYS A 523 41.87 -12.45 -12.74
N PRO A 524 41.86 -11.17 -12.34
CA PRO A 524 42.73 -10.68 -11.27
C PRO A 524 42.28 -11.19 -9.89
N ALA A 525 43.26 -11.57 -9.06
CA ALA A 525 43.06 -12.02 -7.68
C ALA A 525 42.46 -10.91 -6.78
N PRO A 526 41.67 -11.27 -5.75
CA PRO A 526 41.02 -10.29 -4.89
C PRO A 526 42.02 -9.53 -4.02
N LYS A 527 41.82 -8.21 -3.90
CA LYS A 527 42.61 -7.34 -3.01
C LYS A 527 42.37 -7.70 -1.53
N PRO A 528 43.40 -7.65 -0.67
CA PRO A 528 43.25 -7.86 0.76
C PRO A 528 42.43 -6.75 1.43
N ALA A 529 41.62 -7.14 2.41
CA ALA A 529 40.73 -6.25 3.16
C ALA A 529 41.51 -5.16 3.93
N PRO A 530 40.97 -3.94 4.03
CA PRO A 530 41.60 -2.86 4.78
C PRO A 530 41.56 -3.13 6.30
N LYS A 531 42.67 -2.79 6.98
CA LYS A 531 42.80 -2.91 8.44
C LYS A 531 41.75 -2.04 9.17
N PRO A 532 41.23 -2.49 10.33
CA PRO A 532 40.28 -1.72 11.11
C PRO A 532 40.87 -0.40 11.62
N ALA A 533 40.08 0.67 11.56
CA ALA A 533 40.43 1.97 12.13
C ALA A 533 40.50 1.90 13.67
N PRO A 534 41.43 2.66 14.31
CA PRO A 534 41.56 2.69 15.76
C PRO A 534 40.32 3.31 16.43
N LYS A 535 39.95 2.75 17.59
CA LYS A 535 38.79 3.18 18.39
C LYS A 535 38.92 4.65 18.83
N PRO A 536 37.83 5.44 18.80
CA PRO A 536 37.83 6.81 19.32
C PRO A 536 38.06 6.84 20.84
N ALA A 537 38.80 7.85 21.31
CA ALA A 537 39.04 8.10 22.72
C ALA A 537 37.72 8.42 23.48
N PRO A 538 37.63 8.10 24.79
CA PRO A 538 36.44 8.37 25.59
C PRO A 538 36.15 9.88 25.69
N LYS A 539 34.87 10.25 25.58
CA LYS A 539 34.41 11.64 25.79
C LYS A 539 34.57 12.03 27.27
N PRO A 540 34.92 13.31 27.57
CA PRO A 540 34.94 13.84 28.93
C PRO A 540 33.55 13.78 29.59
N ALA A 541 33.54 13.53 30.90
CA ALA A 541 32.32 13.53 31.71
C ALA A 541 31.64 14.91 31.73
N PRO A 542 30.29 14.98 31.73
CA PRO A 542 29.56 16.23 31.79
C PRO A 542 29.73 16.93 33.14
N LYS A 543 29.85 18.27 33.10
CA LYS A 543 29.89 19.12 34.30
C LYS A 543 28.58 19.01 35.10
N PRO A 544 28.62 19.12 36.44
CA PRO A 544 27.43 19.16 37.27
C PRO A 544 26.56 20.39 36.93
N ALA A 545 25.24 20.19 36.95
CA ALA A 545 24.26 21.27 36.79
C ALA A 545 24.26 22.18 38.04
N PRO A 546 23.95 23.48 37.89
CA PRO A 546 23.82 24.39 39.02
C PRO A 546 22.62 24.00 39.89
N GLU A 547 22.83 24.14 41.19
CA GLU A 547 21.89 23.87 42.27
C GLU A 547 20.65 24.78 42.15
N VAL A 548 19.46 24.18 42.15
CA VAL A 548 18.19 24.90 42.04
C VAL A 548 17.75 25.34 43.43
N ASP A 549 17.65 26.65 43.64
CA ASP A 549 17.11 27.25 44.86
C ASP A 549 15.61 26.96 44.98
N HIS A 550 15.25 26.09 45.93
CA HIS A 550 13.88 25.64 46.18
C HIS A 550 13.03 26.64 46.97
N THR A 551 13.52 27.84 47.30
CA THR A 551 12.77 28.83 48.10
C THR A 551 11.77 29.69 47.31
N LYS A 552 11.63 29.48 45.99
CA LYS A 552 10.74 30.29 45.11
C LYS A 552 9.51 29.57 44.54
N MET A 553 9.23 28.33 44.95
CA MET A 553 8.03 27.61 44.48
C MET A 553 6.86 27.83 45.44
N GLY A 554 5.99 28.79 45.11
CA GLY A 554 4.74 29.01 45.84
C GLY A 554 3.84 27.78 45.82
N HIS A 555 3.28 27.44 46.98
CA HIS A 555 2.35 26.33 47.13
C HIS A 555 1.08 26.54 46.30
N PRO A 556 0.56 25.49 45.62
CA PRO A 556 -0.73 25.55 44.95
C PRO A 556 -1.87 25.61 45.99
N PRO A 557 -2.97 26.33 45.70
CA PRO A 557 -4.11 26.42 46.60
C PRO A 557 -4.86 25.07 46.71
N PRO A 558 -5.50 24.80 47.87
CA PRO A 558 -6.25 23.57 48.08
C PRO A 558 -7.53 23.51 47.23
N PRO A 559 -8.00 22.29 46.88
CA PRO A 559 -9.20 22.11 46.07
C PRO A 559 -10.48 22.51 46.82
N PRO A 560 -11.52 22.99 46.11
CA PRO A 560 -12.77 23.41 46.73
C PRO A 560 -13.55 22.23 47.33
N ALA A 561 -14.12 22.47 48.51
CA ALA A 561 -14.96 21.51 49.22
C ALA A 561 -16.21 21.15 48.41
N ARG A 562 -16.49 19.85 48.29
CA ARG A 562 -17.75 19.34 47.75
C ARG A 562 -18.88 19.70 48.71
N LYS A 563 -19.93 20.35 48.19
CA LYS A 563 -21.18 20.60 48.90
C LYS A 563 -22.02 19.30 48.97
N PRO A 564 -22.83 19.14 50.02
CA PRO A 564 -23.56 17.91 50.35
C PRO A 564 -24.60 17.51 49.31
#